data_AF-A0A841EDR9-F1
#
_entry.id   AF-A0A841EDR9-F1
#
_cell.length_a   1.000
_cell.length_b   1.000
_cell.length_c   1.000
_cell.angle_alpha   90.00
_cell.angle_beta   90.00
_cell.angle_gamma   90.00
#
_symmetry.space_group_name_H-M   'P 1'
#
loop_
_entity.id
_entity.type
_entity.pdbx_description
1 polymer ?
#
loop_
_entity_poly.entity_id
_entity_poly.type
_entity_poly.pdbx_seq_one_letter_code
_entity_poly.pdbx_strand_id
1 'polypeptide(L)'
;MALGQRKVDDAARTRLAEDRHEADRLPELLRAVAGAEERLAEAQRADAGVQELNRRGVELDTALTGAMRAAYAQERVLIGARGYSDGIYRRKRLATRDVRRATETAERLLTAREQHRLHGIEQVPRDPAAV
;
A
#
# COMPACT_ATOMS: atom_id res chain seq x y z
N MET A 1 -29.33 11.19 -27.95
CA MET A 1 -28.42 11.10 -26.78
C MET A 1 -28.34 9.65 -26.32
N ALA A 2 -27.42 8.86 -26.89
CA ALA A 2 -27.31 7.43 -26.59
C ALA A 2 -26.60 7.22 -25.24
N LEU A 3 -27.37 7.26 -24.15
CA LEU A 3 -26.93 6.89 -22.79
C LEU A 3 -26.97 5.36 -22.60
N GLY A 4 -26.52 4.61 -23.60
CA GLY A 4 -26.57 3.15 -23.62
C GLY A 4 -25.16 2.57 -23.50
N GLN A 5 -24.84 2.03 -22.31
CA GLN A 5 -23.78 1.04 -22.12
C GLN A 5 -22.45 1.37 -22.82
N ARG A 6 -21.71 2.34 -22.29
CA ARG A 6 -20.30 2.48 -22.65
C ARG A 6 -19.64 1.15 -22.24
N LYS A 7 -19.33 0.29 -23.22
CA LYS A 7 -18.60 -0.98 -23.01
C LYS A 7 -17.46 -0.67 -22.03
N VAL A 8 -17.31 -1.47 -20.99
CA VAL A 8 -16.10 -1.43 -20.15
C VAL A 8 -14.94 -1.50 -21.12
N ASP A 9 -14.19 -0.39 -21.20
CA ASP A 9 -13.10 -0.21 -22.14
C ASP A 9 -12.03 -1.27 -21.88
N ASP A 10 -11.34 -1.74 -22.91
CA ASP A 10 -10.34 -2.79 -22.77
C ASP A 10 -9.22 -2.34 -21.81
N ALA A 11 -8.91 -1.04 -21.80
CA ALA A 11 -8.02 -0.43 -20.81
C ALA A 11 -8.48 -0.61 -19.35
N ALA A 12 -9.79 -0.54 -19.08
CA ALA A 12 -10.32 -0.77 -17.73
C ALA A 12 -10.24 -2.24 -17.32
N ARG A 13 -10.28 -3.17 -18.28
CA ARG A 13 -10.03 -4.60 -18.01
C ARG A 13 -8.57 -4.87 -17.73
N THR A 14 -7.65 -4.26 -18.49
CA THR A 14 -6.20 -4.38 -18.24
C THR A 14 -5.84 -3.88 -16.85
N ARG A 15 -6.30 -2.68 -16.47
CA ARG A 15 -6.08 -2.14 -15.11
C ARG A 15 -6.65 -3.02 -14.02
N LEU A 16 -7.84 -3.60 -14.23
CA LEU A 16 -8.41 -4.54 -13.27
C LEU A 16 -7.56 -5.81 -13.13
N ALA A 17 -6.97 -6.30 -14.23
CA ALA A 17 -6.11 -7.48 -14.19
C ALA A 17 -4.79 -7.19 -13.44
N GLU A 18 -4.21 -6.01 -13.65
CA GLU A 18 -3.05 -5.52 -12.89
C GLU A 18 -3.38 -5.41 -11.39
N ASP A 19 -4.51 -4.78 -11.05
CA ASP A 19 -4.95 -4.64 -9.67
C ASP A 19 -5.26 -5.99 -9.00
N ARG A 20 -5.74 -6.99 -9.76
CA ARG A 20 -5.88 -8.37 -9.26
C ARG A 20 -4.54 -8.98 -8.91
N HIS A 21 -3.57 -8.87 -9.81
CA HIS A 21 -2.23 -9.39 -9.55
C HIS A 21 -1.58 -8.71 -8.33
N GLU A 22 -1.77 -7.40 -8.15
CA GLU A 22 -1.30 -6.70 -6.96
C GLU A 22 -2.04 -7.14 -5.68
N ALA A 23 -3.37 -7.24 -5.74
CA ALA A 23 -4.19 -7.64 -4.60
C ALA A 23 -3.87 -9.07 -4.12
N ASP A 24 -3.59 -9.99 -5.06
CA ASP A 24 -3.25 -11.38 -4.75
C ASP A 24 -1.94 -11.50 -3.93
N ARG A 25 -1.04 -10.52 -4.05
CA ARG A 25 0.20 -10.45 -3.26
C ARG A 25 0.01 -9.88 -1.86
N LEU A 26 -1.17 -9.34 -1.52
CA LEU A 26 -1.39 -8.68 -0.22
C LEU A 26 -1.03 -9.57 0.99
N PRO A 27 -1.42 -10.86 1.06
CA PRO A 27 -1.07 -11.69 2.21
C PRO A 27 0.44 -11.90 2.39
N GLU A 28 1.19 -11.97 1.28
CA GLU A 28 2.65 -12.05 1.30
C GLU A 28 3.27 -10.74 1.77
N LEU A 29 2.78 -9.62 1.26
CA LEU A 29 3.26 -8.28 1.64
C LEU A 29 2.99 -7.98 3.12
N LEU A 30 1.88 -8.44 3.68
CA LEU A 30 1.61 -8.32 5.12
C LEU A 30 2.60 -9.14 5.96
N ARG A 31 3.00 -10.34 5.51
CA ARG A 31 4.07 -11.11 6.15
C ARG A 31 5.42 -10.39 6.04
N ALA A 32 5.69 -9.75 4.91
CA ALA A 32 6.91 -8.97 4.72
C ALA A 32 6.96 -7.74 5.65
N VAL A 33 5.82 -7.07 5.88
CA VAL A 33 5.70 -6.00 6.89
C VAL A 33 6.04 -6.53 8.28
N ALA A 34 5.37 -7.60 8.72
CA ALA A 34 5.61 -8.18 10.04
C ALA A 34 7.09 -8.56 10.24
N GLY A 35 7.70 -9.22 9.24
CA GLY A 35 9.12 -9.55 9.31
C GLY A 35 10.04 -8.32 9.30
N ALA A 36 9.68 -7.23 8.63
CA ALA A 36 10.46 -5.99 8.65
C ALA A 36 10.34 -5.26 10.01
N GLU A 37 9.16 -5.27 10.63
CA GLU A 37 8.95 -4.76 11.99
C GLU A 37 9.80 -5.54 13.00
N GLU A 38 9.79 -6.87 12.92
CA GLU A 38 10.59 -7.74 13.79
C GLU A 38 12.09 -7.44 13.65
N ARG A 39 12.62 -7.36 12.43
CA ARG A 39 14.04 -7.04 12.18
C ARG A 39 14.43 -5.65 12.69
N LEU A 40 13.57 -4.65 12.52
CA LEU A 40 13.82 -3.31 13.04
C LEU A 40 13.85 -3.33 14.58
N ALA A 41 12.88 -4.01 15.20
CA ALA A 41 12.81 -4.12 16.65
C ALA A 41 14.00 -4.91 17.23
N GLU A 42 14.49 -5.94 16.53
CA GLU A 42 15.72 -6.66 16.88
C GLU A 42 16.95 -5.77 16.80
N ALA A 43 17.10 -4.99 15.72
CA ALA A 43 18.20 -4.05 15.58
C ALA A 43 18.20 -2.98 16.68
N GLN A 44 17.02 -2.47 17.06
CA GLN A 44 16.87 -1.53 18.18
C GLN A 44 17.26 -2.16 19.52
N ARG A 45 16.83 -3.40 19.79
CA ARG A 45 17.20 -4.12 21.02
C ARG A 45 18.70 -4.45 21.10
N ALA A 46 19.33 -4.66 19.94
CA ALA A 46 20.76 -4.91 19.83
C ALA A 46 21.62 -3.64 19.86
N ASP A 47 21.01 -2.45 20.04
CA ASP A 47 21.69 -1.15 19.97
C ASP A 47 22.51 -0.99 18.68
N ALA A 48 21.91 -1.40 17.56
CA ALA A 48 22.56 -1.32 16.26
C ALA A 48 22.89 0.13 15.89
N GLY A 49 23.98 0.31 15.13
CA GLY A 49 24.38 1.63 14.67
C GLY A 49 23.33 2.32 13.80
N VAL A 50 23.36 3.66 13.79
CA VAL A 50 22.41 4.54 13.08
C VAL A 50 22.22 4.16 11.61
N GLN A 51 23.28 3.74 10.91
CA GLN A 51 23.18 3.31 9.51
C GLN A 51 22.34 2.04 9.34
N GLU A 52 22.45 1.08 10.26
CA GLU A 52 21.66 -0.15 10.21
C GLU A 52 20.21 0.12 10.60
N LEU A 53 19.97 0.94 11.64
CA LEU A 53 18.62 1.36 12.01
C LEU A 53 17.93 2.12 10.88
N ASN A 54 18.63 3.02 10.20
CA ASN A 54 18.11 3.70 9.01
C ASN A 54 17.74 2.70 7.91
N ARG A 55 18.63 1.76 7.59
CA ARG A 55 18.38 0.73 6.57
C ARG A 55 17.14 -0.09 6.89
N ARG A 56 17.01 -0.58 8.14
CA ARG A 56 15.83 -1.35 8.59
C ARG A 56 14.56 -0.51 8.60
N GLY A 57 14.66 0.76 8.97
CA GLY A 57 13.56 1.72 8.86
C GLY A 57 13.07 1.87 7.41
N VAL A 58 13.99 2.02 6.45
CA VAL A 58 13.66 2.13 5.02
C VAL A 58 13.06 0.82 4.47
N GLU A 59 13.56 -0.33 4.91
CA GLU A 59 12.98 -1.65 4.56
C GLU A 59 11.52 -1.76 5.01
N LEU A 60 11.20 -1.33 6.24
CA LEU A 60 9.83 -1.31 6.75
C LEU A 60 8.93 -0.32 6.00
N ASP A 61 9.40 0.89 5.69
CA ASP A 61 8.63 1.85 4.85
C ASP A 61 8.30 1.26 3.47
N THR A 62 9.26 0.55 2.88
CA THR A 62 9.09 -0.11 1.58
C THR A 62 8.05 -1.23 1.67
N ALA A 63 8.11 -2.07 2.70
CA ALA A 63 7.14 -3.14 2.93
C ALA A 63 5.72 -2.57 3.16
N LEU A 64 5.59 -1.55 4.01
CA LEU A 64 4.32 -0.87 4.27
C LEU A 64 3.74 -0.23 3.01
N THR A 65 4.58 0.41 2.19
CA THR A 65 4.17 0.99 0.91
C THR A 65 3.63 -0.09 -0.04
N GLY A 66 4.31 -1.24 -0.13
CA GLY A 66 3.88 -2.38 -0.93
C GLY A 66 2.52 -2.92 -0.49
N ALA A 67 2.39 -3.22 0.81
CA ALA A 67 1.14 -3.73 1.39
C ALA A 67 -0.03 -2.74 1.22
N MET A 68 0.21 -1.45 1.46
CA MET A 68 -0.78 -0.38 1.28
C MET A 68 -1.29 -0.33 -0.17
N ARG A 69 -0.39 -0.38 -1.16
CA ARG A 69 -0.76 -0.37 -2.59
C ARG A 69 -1.59 -1.59 -2.95
N ALA A 70 -1.19 -2.78 -2.51
CA ALA A 70 -1.93 -4.02 -2.73
C ALA A 70 -3.33 -4.00 -2.06
N ALA A 71 -3.45 -3.40 -0.88
CA ALA A 71 -4.75 -3.23 -0.21
C ALA A 71 -5.68 -2.29 -0.98
N TYR A 72 -5.17 -1.16 -1.50
CA TYR A 72 -5.96 -0.30 -2.40
C TYR A 72 -6.26 -0.97 -3.75
N ALA A 73 -5.39 -1.86 -4.24
CA ALA A 73 -5.69 -2.68 -5.42
C ALA A 73 -6.86 -3.62 -5.14
N GLN A 74 -6.90 -4.26 -3.96
CA GLN A 74 -8.04 -5.09 -3.53
C GLN A 74 -9.35 -4.29 -3.49
N GLU A 75 -9.34 -3.04 -2.99
CA GLU A 75 -10.50 -2.13 -3.08
C GLU A 75 -10.98 -1.97 -4.53
N ARG A 76 -10.07 -1.67 -5.45
CA ARG A 76 -10.39 -1.48 -6.88
C ARG A 76 -10.91 -2.75 -7.54
N VAL A 77 -10.36 -3.92 -7.17
CA VAL A 77 -10.86 -5.23 -7.61
C VAL A 77 -12.30 -5.44 -7.16
N LEU A 78 -12.62 -5.14 -5.90
CA LEU A 78 -13.96 -5.26 -5.35
C LEU A 78 -14.95 -4.26 -5.96
N ILE A 79 -14.49 -3.08 -6.38
CA ILE A 79 -15.33 -2.14 -7.14
C ILE A 79 -15.60 -2.69 -8.55
N GLY A 80 -14.57 -3.24 -9.19
CA GLY A 80 -14.63 -3.83 -10.53
C GLY A 80 -14.41 -2.82 -11.67
N ALA A 81 -14.27 -3.33 -12.90
CA ALA A 81 -13.79 -2.56 -14.06
C ALA A 81 -14.65 -1.34 -14.42
N ARG A 82 -15.96 -1.36 -14.13
CA ARG A 82 -16.83 -0.20 -14.35
C ARG A 82 -16.43 1.00 -13.48
N GLY A 83 -15.81 0.76 -12.32
CA GLY A 83 -15.38 1.80 -11.39
C GLY A 83 -14.29 2.74 -11.92
N TYR A 84 -13.53 2.34 -12.95
CA TYR A 84 -12.49 3.21 -13.53
C TYR A 84 -13.08 4.32 -14.42
N SER A 85 -14.26 4.09 -15.01
CA SER A 85 -14.90 5.03 -15.94
C SER A 85 -16.15 5.71 -15.36
N ASP A 86 -16.84 5.07 -14.42
CA ASP A 86 -18.11 5.54 -13.86
C ASP A 86 -17.96 5.92 -12.38
N GLY A 87 -17.80 7.21 -12.12
CA GLY A 87 -17.64 7.75 -10.77
C GLY A 87 -18.88 7.60 -9.88
N ILE A 88 -20.09 7.56 -10.46
CA ILE A 88 -21.32 7.31 -9.67
C ILE A 88 -21.35 5.84 -9.23
N TYR A 89 -21.05 4.93 -10.15
CA TYR A 89 -20.91 3.51 -9.82
C TYR A 89 -19.84 3.29 -8.75
N ARG A 90 -18.65 3.92 -8.90
CA ARG A 90 -17.58 3.83 -7.90
C ARG A 90 -18.05 4.29 -6.52
N ARG A 91 -18.67 5.46 -6.40
CA ARG A 91 -19.20 5.98 -5.11
C ARG A 91 -20.21 5.03 -4.46
N LYS A 92 -21.11 4.44 -5.25
CA LYS A 92 -22.07 3.45 -4.74
C LYS A 92 -21.38 2.19 -4.23
N ARG A 93 -20.34 1.71 -4.94
CA ARG A 93 -19.55 0.55 -4.51
C ARG A 93 -18.73 0.81 -3.25
N LEU A 94 -18.16 2.01 -3.09
CA LEU A 94 -17.42 2.41 -1.88
C LEU A 94 -18.26 2.33 -0.60
N ALA A 95 -19.59 2.43 -0.69
CA ALA A 95 -20.48 2.28 0.45
C ALA A 95 -20.75 0.81 0.85
N THR A 96 -20.34 -0.16 0.03
CA THR A 96 -20.57 -1.58 0.33
C THR A 96 -19.62 -2.09 1.41
N ARG A 97 -20.08 -3.06 2.22
CA ARG A 97 -19.34 -3.57 3.37
C ARG A 97 -17.94 -4.10 3.00
N ASP A 98 -17.83 -4.86 1.92
CA ASP A 98 -16.56 -5.50 1.55
C ASP A 98 -15.56 -4.47 1.03
N VAL A 99 -16.02 -3.51 0.22
CA VAL A 99 -15.16 -2.42 -0.25
C VAL A 99 -14.71 -1.56 0.94
N ARG A 100 -15.62 -1.22 1.87
CA ARG A 100 -15.25 -0.50 3.09
C ARG A 100 -14.17 -1.21 3.90
N ARG A 101 -14.28 -2.53 4.10
CA ARG A 101 -13.26 -3.31 4.82
C ARG A 101 -11.89 -3.27 4.14
N ALA A 102 -11.87 -3.36 2.81
CA ALA A 102 -10.63 -3.22 2.05
C ALA A 102 -10.04 -1.81 2.19
N THR A 103 -10.87 -0.76 2.07
CA THR A 103 -10.46 0.63 2.28
C THR A 103 -9.91 0.86 3.69
N GLU A 104 -10.61 0.40 4.74
CA GLU A 104 -10.15 0.50 6.13
C GLU A 104 -8.79 -0.19 6.34
N THR A 105 -8.57 -1.34 5.69
CA THR A 105 -7.28 -2.04 5.74
C THR A 105 -6.18 -1.21 5.07
N ALA A 106 -6.45 -0.66 3.90
CA ALA A 106 -5.50 0.19 3.17
C ALA A 106 -5.16 1.48 3.96
N GLU A 107 -6.17 2.12 4.55
CA GLU A 107 -6.00 3.33 5.36
C GLU A 107 -5.20 3.06 6.63
N ARG A 108 -5.41 1.93 7.32
CA ARG A 108 -4.58 1.53 8.46
C ARG A 108 -3.10 1.37 8.07
N LEU A 109 -2.84 0.76 6.93
CA LEU A 109 -1.46 0.61 6.41
C LEU A 109 -0.85 1.96 6.04
N LEU A 110 -1.63 2.87 5.44
CA LEU A 110 -1.21 4.23 5.17
C LEU A 110 -0.86 4.97 6.47
N THR A 111 -1.72 4.89 7.49
CA THR A 111 -1.45 5.51 8.80
C THR A 111 -0.19 4.94 9.44
N ALA A 112 -0.02 3.62 9.44
CA ALA A 112 1.19 2.98 9.96
C ALA A 112 2.45 3.46 9.23
N ARG A 113 2.38 3.56 7.89
CA ARG A 113 3.48 4.10 7.06
C ARG A 113 3.81 5.54 7.41
N GLU A 114 2.83 6.43 7.50
CA GLU A 114 3.09 7.83 7.80
C GLU A 114 3.63 8.00 9.22
N GLN A 115 3.12 7.25 10.19
CA GLN A 115 3.68 7.22 11.55
C GLN A 115 5.14 6.74 11.55
N HIS A 116 5.44 5.67 10.79
CA HIS A 116 6.79 5.15 10.66
C HIS A 116 7.75 6.13 9.99
N ARG A 117 7.29 6.87 8.96
CA ARG A 117 8.10 7.91 8.31
C ARG A 117 8.44 9.07 9.23
N LEU A 118 7.55 9.41 10.16
CA LEU A 118 7.77 10.50 11.09
C LEU A 118 8.73 10.12 12.22
N HIS A 119 8.73 8.87 12.67
CA HIS A 119 9.38 8.49 13.94
C HIS A 119 10.23 7.22 13.91
N GLY A 120 10.10 6.37 12.89
CA GLY A 120 10.73 5.06 12.85
C GLY A 120 11.92 4.93 11.88
N ILE A 121 12.29 6.01 11.19
CA ILE A 121 13.47 6.04 10.32
C ILE A 121 14.52 6.96 10.94
N GLU A 122 15.62 6.36 11.40
CA GLU A 122 16.76 7.10 11.94
C GLU A 122 17.40 8.00 10.88
N GLN A 123 17.80 9.21 11.27
CA GLN A 123 18.49 10.14 10.37
C GLN A 123 19.98 9.86 10.37
N VAL A 124 20.52 9.50 9.20
CA VAL A 124 21.97 9.36 9.03
C VAL A 124 22.56 10.75 8.81
N PRO A 125 23.51 11.21 9.64
CA PRO A 125 24.20 12.47 9.41
C PRO A 125 24.86 12.48 8.03
N ARG A 126 24.64 13.55 7.26
CA ARG A 126 25.30 13.74 5.97
C ARG A 126 26.71 14.25 6.23
N ASP A 127 27.73 13.47 5.83
CA ASP A 127 29.12 13.94 5.93
C ASP A 127 29.33 15.09 4.93
N PRO A 128 29.63 16.32 5.40
CA PRO A 128 29.83 17.47 4.52
C PRO A 128 31.13 17.38 3.71
N ALA A 129 32.05 16.45 4.03
CA ALA A 129 33.35 16.33 3.36
C ALA A 129 33.37 15.39 2.14
N ALA A 130 32.25 14.77 1.78
CA ALA A 130 32.15 13.77 0.71
C ALA A 130 31.67 14.33 -0.66
N VAL A 131 31.81 15.65 -0.90
CA VAL A 131 31.45 16.32 -2.17
C VAL A 131 32.69 16.75 -2.94
#